data_AF-Q9AC94-F1
#
_entry.id   AF-Q9AC94-F1
#
_cell.length_a   1.000
_cell.length_b   1.000
_cell.length_c   1.000
_cell.angle_alpha   90.00
_cell.angle_beta   90.00
_cell.angle_gamma   90.00
#
_symmetry.space_group_name_H-M   'P 1'
#
loop_
_entity.id
_entity.type
_entity.pdbx_description
1 polymer ?
#
loop_
_entity_poly.entity_id
_entity_poly.type
_entity_poly.pdbx_seq_one_letter_code
_entity_poly.pdbx_strand_id
1 'polypeptide(L)'
;ETMWASTGYDGISGAMSMQSYFTSGCIAVIMAKYIRTLGYNARAHHAKNYEAIMPVCIMAAGLGELSRTGDCAIHPRLGYRHKVAAVTTDLPLAPDKPIDFGLLDFCRVCKKCADNCPNDAITFDEDPVEYNGYLRWNSDFKKCTEFRTTNEEGSSCGTCLKVCPWNSKEDSWFHKAGVWVGSKGEAASTFLKSIDDI
;
A
#
# COMPACT_ATOMS: atom_id res chain seq x y z
N GLU A 1 10.19 1.44 -16.57
CA GLU A 1 9.00 2.21 -16.10
C GLU A 1 9.36 3.05 -14.88
N THR A 2 8.73 4.21 -14.68
CA THR A 2 9.18 5.32 -13.82
C THR A 2 9.74 4.91 -12.44
N MET A 3 9.04 4.05 -11.69
CA MET A 3 9.49 3.60 -10.36
C MET A 3 10.82 2.83 -10.38
N TRP A 4 11.05 2.02 -11.42
CA TRP A 4 12.24 1.20 -11.55
C TRP A 4 13.49 2.04 -11.85
N ALA A 5 13.30 3.13 -12.61
CA ALA A 5 14.35 4.11 -12.90
C ALA A 5 14.57 5.11 -11.75
N SER A 6 13.64 5.18 -10.79
CA SER A 6 13.74 6.08 -9.64
C SER A 6 14.53 5.44 -8.49
N THR A 7 15.22 6.20 -7.66
CA THR A 7 15.78 5.73 -6.37
C THR A 7 14.70 5.46 -5.32
N GLY A 8 13.45 5.90 -5.58
CA GLY A 8 12.33 5.85 -4.64
C GLY A 8 12.13 7.13 -3.85
N TYR A 9 13.12 8.00 -3.80
CA TYR A 9 13.05 9.28 -3.11
C TYR A 9 13.69 10.44 -3.89
N ASP A 10 14.04 10.23 -5.17
CA ASP A 10 14.45 11.32 -6.06
C ASP A 10 13.29 12.28 -6.43
N GLY A 11 13.56 13.23 -7.31
CA GLY A 11 12.62 14.25 -7.74
C GLY A 11 11.31 13.75 -8.36
N ILE A 12 11.21 12.50 -8.85
CA ILE A 12 9.98 11.99 -9.48
C ILE A 12 9.00 11.36 -8.47
N SER A 13 9.48 11.01 -7.27
CA SER A 13 8.68 10.28 -6.26
C SER A 13 7.41 11.04 -5.85
N GLY A 14 7.53 12.34 -5.58
CA GLY A 14 6.40 13.23 -5.31
C GLY A 14 5.42 13.33 -6.49
N ALA A 15 5.94 13.47 -7.72
CA ALA A 15 5.11 13.59 -8.92
C ALA A 15 4.28 12.31 -9.18
N MET A 16 4.86 11.13 -9.00
CA MET A 16 4.14 9.85 -9.13
C MET A 16 2.97 9.74 -8.15
N SER A 17 3.19 10.17 -6.90
CA SER A 17 2.14 10.21 -5.89
C SER A 17 1.01 11.16 -6.30
N MET A 18 1.36 12.39 -6.73
CA MET A 18 0.38 13.41 -7.09
C MET A 18 -0.42 13.06 -8.35
N GLN A 19 0.22 12.43 -9.34
CA GLN A 19 -0.48 11.90 -10.51
C GLN A 19 -1.56 10.89 -10.09
N SER A 20 -1.20 9.92 -9.25
CA SER A 20 -2.13 8.89 -8.77
C SER A 20 -3.27 9.49 -7.93
N TYR A 21 -2.97 10.45 -7.06
CA TYR A 21 -3.97 11.16 -6.26
C TYR A 21 -4.92 12.01 -7.11
N PHE A 22 -4.41 12.66 -8.16
CA PHE A 22 -5.23 13.44 -9.07
C PHE A 22 -6.21 12.54 -9.83
N THR A 23 -5.70 11.47 -10.45
CA THR A 23 -6.52 10.52 -11.20
C THR A 23 -7.58 9.87 -10.32
N SER A 24 -7.22 9.34 -9.14
CA SER A 24 -8.20 8.73 -8.23
C SER A 24 -9.21 9.73 -7.69
N GLY A 25 -8.80 10.97 -7.43
CA GLY A 25 -9.69 12.06 -7.02
C GLY A 25 -10.73 12.41 -8.07
N CYS A 26 -10.33 12.56 -9.34
CA CYS A 26 -11.27 12.80 -10.44
C CYS A 26 -12.31 11.69 -10.55
N ILE A 27 -11.87 10.42 -10.50
CA ILE A 27 -12.76 9.26 -10.56
C ILE A 27 -13.76 9.29 -9.39
N ALA A 28 -13.29 9.45 -8.16
CA ALA A 28 -14.16 9.46 -6.98
C ALA A 28 -15.20 10.60 -7.01
N VAL A 29 -14.80 11.79 -7.47
CA VAL A 29 -15.72 12.95 -7.60
C VAL A 29 -16.79 12.70 -8.66
N ILE A 30 -16.42 12.15 -9.82
CA ILE A 30 -17.36 11.79 -10.89
C ILE A 30 -18.34 10.71 -10.40
N MET A 31 -17.82 9.67 -9.75
CA MET A 31 -18.64 8.58 -9.20
C MET A 31 -19.61 9.08 -8.13
N ALA A 32 -19.15 9.89 -7.19
CA ALA A 32 -20.03 10.46 -6.17
C ALA A 32 -21.11 11.37 -6.78
N LYS A 33 -20.78 12.14 -7.82
CA LYS A 33 -21.78 12.94 -8.55
C LYS A 33 -22.82 12.03 -9.21
N TYR A 34 -22.37 10.97 -9.88
CA TYR A 34 -23.27 10.02 -10.53
C TYR A 34 -24.22 9.36 -9.52
N ILE A 35 -23.72 8.90 -8.38
CA ILE A 35 -24.56 8.29 -7.33
C ILE A 35 -25.58 9.30 -6.80
N ARG A 36 -25.21 10.58 -6.63
CA ARG A 36 -26.16 11.64 -6.29
C ARG A 36 -27.25 11.85 -7.35
N THR A 37 -26.93 11.68 -8.64
CA THR A 37 -27.96 11.75 -9.69
C THR A 37 -28.94 10.57 -9.67
N LEU A 38 -28.56 9.45 -9.06
CA LEU A 38 -29.46 8.31 -8.83
C LEU A 38 -30.39 8.52 -7.61
N GLY A 39 -30.26 9.63 -6.89
CA GLY A 39 -31.08 9.96 -5.72
C GLY A 39 -30.50 9.52 -4.37
N TYR A 40 -29.24 9.06 -4.34
CA TYR A 40 -28.55 8.59 -3.13
C TYR A 40 -27.53 9.63 -2.63
N ASN A 41 -27.32 9.71 -1.31
CA ASN A 41 -26.25 10.52 -0.76
C ASN A 41 -24.89 9.89 -1.09
N ALA A 42 -23.93 10.70 -1.56
CA ALA A 42 -22.57 10.21 -1.80
C ALA A 42 -21.51 11.30 -1.59
N ARG A 43 -20.40 10.93 -0.95
CA ARG A 43 -19.24 11.79 -0.67
C ARG A 43 -17.95 11.15 -1.17
N ALA A 44 -17.18 11.91 -1.94
CA ALA A 44 -15.85 11.49 -2.39
C ALA A 44 -14.78 11.81 -1.33
N HIS A 45 -13.93 10.83 -1.06
CA HIS A 45 -12.76 10.92 -0.20
C HIS A 45 -11.50 10.74 -1.05
N HIS A 46 -10.64 11.75 -1.06
CA HIS A 46 -9.41 11.77 -1.85
C HIS A 46 -8.32 12.58 -1.12
N ALA A 47 -7.13 12.70 -1.72
CA ALA A 47 -5.92 13.27 -1.10
C ALA A 47 -6.07 14.61 -0.35
N LYS A 48 -7.06 15.42 -0.73
CA LYS A 48 -7.31 16.75 -0.17
C LYS A 48 -8.60 16.83 0.65
N ASN A 49 -9.32 15.71 0.82
CA ASN A 49 -10.64 15.66 1.44
C ASN A 49 -10.94 14.28 2.06
N TYR A 50 -9.96 13.66 2.75
CA TYR A 50 -10.20 12.40 3.46
C TYR A 50 -10.93 12.66 4.78
N GLU A 51 -11.99 11.87 5.02
CA GLU A 51 -12.67 11.73 6.32
C GLU A 51 -12.82 10.25 6.69
N ALA A 52 -12.09 9.38 5.98
CA ALA A 52 -12.03 7.94 6.20
C ALA A 52 -10.57 7.49 6.09
N ILE A 53 -10.21 6.45 6.84
CA ILE A 53 -8.86 5.89 6.89
C ILE A 53 -8.73 4.84 5.78
N MET A 54 -8.05 5.19 4.70
CA MET A 54 -8.00 4.37 3.48
C MET A 54 -7.48 2.94 3.67
N PRO A 55 -6.42 2.65 4.47
CA PRO A 55 -6.00 1.27 4.72
C PRO A 55 -7.11 0.36 5.23
N VAL A 56 -7.96 0.85 6.13
CA VAL A 56 -9.10 0.09 6.67
C VAL A 56 -10.14 -0.15 5.58
N CYS A 57 -10.44 0.86 4.76
CA CYS A 57 -11.36 0.71 3.63
C CYS A 57 -10.87 -0.33 2.61
N ILE A 58 -9.57 -0.36 2.31
CA ILE A 58 -8.94 -1.32 1.39
C ILE A 58 -9.10 -2.75 1.92
N MET A 59 -8.80 -2.98 3.20
CA MET A 59 -8.92 -4.29 3.83
C MET A 59 -10.39 -4.76 3.87
N ALA A 60 -11.30 -3.88 4.30
CA ALA A 60 -12.72 -4.20 4.39
C ALA A 60 -13.33 -4.50 3.01
N ALA A 61 -12.88 -3.83 1.95
CA ALA A 61 -13.32 -4.06 0.57
C ALA A 61 -12.61 -5.26 -0.11
N GLY A 62 -11.78 -6.03 0.59
CA GLY A 62 -11.09 -7.18 0.01
C GLY A 62 -10.02 -6.82 -1.03
N LEU A 63 -9.48 -5.60 -0.97
CA LEU A 63 -8.50 -5.10 -1.94
C LEU A 63 -7.06 -5.24 -1.45
N GLY A 64 -6.84 -5.66 -0.20
CA GLY A 64 -5.49 -5.83 0.32
C GLY A 64 -5.41 -6.20 1.80
N GLU A 65 -4.19 -6.39 2.26
CA GLU A 65 -3.85 -6.70 3.67
C GLU A 65 -2.89 -5.64 4.23
N LEU A 66 -2.89 -5.47 5.55
CA LEU A 66 -1.98 -4.57 6.24
C LEU A 66 -0.55 -5.10 6.17
N SER A 67 0.39 -4.20 5.90
CA SER A 67 1.80 -4.55 5.72
C SER A 67 2.69 -4.11 6.87
N ARG A 68 3.97 -4.54 6.84
CA ARG A 68 5.03 -4.13 7.78
C ARG A 68 5.19 -2.62 7.98
N THR A 69 4.84 -1.81 7.00
CA THR A 69 4.95 -0.34 7.15
C THR A 69 3.91 0.24 8.11
N GLY A 70 2.89 -0.52 8.52
CA GLY A 70 1.93 -0.16 9.56
C GLY A 70 0.78 0.75 9.14
N ASP A 71 1.00 1.61 8.15
CA ASP A 71 0.01 2.60 7.66
C ASP A 71 -0.41 2.36 6.20
N CYS A 72 0.03 1.27 5.59
CA CYS A 72 -0.27 0.96 4.19
C CYS A 72 -0.78 -0.47 4.04
N ALA A 73 -1.87 -0.60 3.30
CA ALA A 73 -2.36 -1.89 2.81
C ALA A 73 -1.74 -2.19 1.43
N ILE A 74 -1.46 -3.46 1.17
CA ILE A 74 -0.87 -3.96 -0.08
C ILE A 74 -1.93 -4.73 -0.85
N HIS A 75 -2.04 -4.48 -2.14
CA HIS A 75 -2.91 -5.24 -3.04
C HIS A 75 -2.15 -6.43 -3.64
N PRO A 76 -2.72 -7.65 -3.69
CA PRO A 76 -2.01 -8.88 -4.10
C PRO A 76 -1.37 -8.80 -5.49
N ARG A 77 -1.99 -8.04 -6.41
CA ARG A 77 -1.46 -7.81 -7.78
C ARG A 77 -0.63 -6.55 -7.96
N LEU A 78 -0.88 -5.50 -7.18
CA LEU A 78 -0.28 -4.17 -7.44
C LEU A 78 0.83 -3.84 -6.44
N GLY A 79 0.98 -4.64 -5.39
CA GLY A 79 1.85 -4.29 -4.28
C GLY A 79 1.37 -3.01 -3.60
N TYR A 80 2.34 -2.19 -3.20
CA TYR A 80 2.15 -0.82 -2.73
C TYR A 80 1.85 0.18 -3.85
N ARG A 81 1.92 -0.21 -5.14
CA ARG A 81 1.92 0.72 -6.28
C ARG A 81 0.53 1.23 -6.67
N HIS A 82 -0.19 1.74 -5.67
CA HIS A 82 -1.50 2.34 -5.83
C HIS A 82 -1.67 3.51 -4.84
N LYS A 83 -2.54 4.46 -5.19
CA LYS A 83 -3.13 5.43 -4.27
C LYS A 83 -4.64 5.25 -4.34
N VAL A 84 -5.31 5.38 -3.20
CA VAL A 84 -6.74 5.08 -3.10
C VAL A 84 -7.54 6.36 -2.98
N ALA A 85 -8.75 6.33 -3.51
CA ALA A 85 -9.83 7.24 -3.18
C ALA A 85 -11.06 6.37 -2.89
N ALA A 86 -12.01 6.88 -2.12
CA ALA A 86 -13.22 6.15 -1.74
C ALA A 86 -14.46 7.01 -1.95
N VAL A 87 -15.62 6.38 -2.09
CA VAL A 87 -16.91 7.05 -2.05
C VAL A 87 -17.76 6.40 -0.97
N THR A 88 -18.18 7.17 0.03
CA THR A 88 -19.20 6.73 0.99
C THR A 88 -20.57 7.09 0.45
N THR A 89 -21.54 6.20 0.60
CA THR A 89 -22.89 6.37 0.07
C THR A 89 -23.91 5.53 0.82
N ASP A 90 -25.18 5.94 0.76
CA ASP A 90 -26.34 5.15 1.20
C ASP A 90 -26.98 4.31 0.07
N LEU A 91 -26.37 4.31 -1.14
CA LEU A 91 -26.73 3.40 -2.22
C LEU A 91 -26.57 1.94 -1.76
N PRO A 92 -27.63 1.10 -1.81
CA PRO A 92 -27.53 -0.31 -1.44
C PRO A 92 -26.59 -1.06 -2.40
N LEU A 93 -25.50 -1.58 -1.87
CA LEU A 93 -24.50 -2.38 -2.59
C LEU A 93 -24.22 -3.66 -1.81
N ALA A 94 -23.93 -4.75 -2.53
CA ALA A 94 -23.43 -5.97 -1.90
C ALA A 94 -21.97 -5.73 -1.45
N PRO A 95 -21.63 -5.90 -0.16
CA PRO A 95 -20.27 -5.73 0.31
C PRO A 95 -19.38 -6.89 -0.13
N ASP A 96 -18.15 -6.57 -0.51
CA ASP A 96 -17.08 -7.55 -0.68
C ASP A 96 -16.63 -8.13 0.67
N LYS A 97 -15.79 -9.16 0.62
CA LYS A 97 -15.19 -9.79 1.81
C LYS A 97 -13.70 -9.47 1.89
N PRO A 98 -13.14 -9.34 3.10
CA PRO A 98 -11.69 -9.31 3.29
C PRO A 98 -11.01 -10.52 2.64
N ILE A 99 -9.76 -10.34 2.25
CA ILE A 99 -8.94 -11.38 1.61
C ILE A 99 -7.78 -11.78 2.53
N ASP A 100 -7.29 -13.00 2.32
CA ASP A 100 -6.03 -13.50 2.86
C ASP A 100 -5.20 -14.10 1.70
N PHE A 101 -4.09 -13.45 1.39
CA PHE A 101 -3.08 -13.83 0.42
C PHE A 101 -1.71 -14.03 1.08
N GLY A 102 -1.68 -14.26 2.41
CA GLY A 102 -0.48 -14.62 3.15
C GLY A 102 0.53 -13.48 3.33
N LEU A 103 0.08 -12.22 3.31
CA LEU A 103 0.99 -11.09 3.44
C LEU A 103 1.58 -10.99 4.86
N LEU A 104 0.82 -11.36 5.88
CA LEU A 104 1.26 -11.39 7.27
C LEU A 104 2.53 -12.23 7.44
N ASP A 105 2.47 -13.51 7.06
CA ASP A 105 3.60 -14.44 7.12
C ASP A 105 4.78 -13.95 6.28
N PHE A 106 4.49 -13.39 5.09
CA PHE A 106 5.53 -12.83 4.25
C PHE A 106 6.24 -11.66 4.90
N CYS A 107 5.48 -10.74 5.51
CA CYS A 107 6.02 -9.56 6.16
C CYS A 107 6.89 -9.92 7.37
N ARG A 108 6.57 -10.97 8.14
CA ARG A 108 7.38 -11.44 9.29
C ARG A 108 8.84 -11.69 8.90
N VAL A 109 9.06 -12.38 7.77
CA VAL A 109 10.39 -12.81 7.33
C VAL A 109 11.07 -11.84 6.36
N CYS A 110 10.30 -11.08 5.56
CA CYS A 110 10.85 -10.31 4.45
C CYS A 110 11.80 -9.18 4.90
N LYS A 111 11.29 -8.25 5.72
CA LYS A 111 12.00 -7.07 6.26
C LYS A 111 12.70 -6.12 5.25
N LYS A 112 12.68 -6.38 3.93
CA LYS A 112 13.35 -5.55 2.90
C LYS A 112 12.99 -4.06 2.94
N CYS A 113 11.74 -3.73 3.25
CA CYS A 113 11.33 -2.33 3.37
C CYS A 113 11.97 -1.63 4.59
N ALA A 114 12.26 -2.37 5.66
CA ALA A 114 13.01 -1.86 6.82
C ALA A 114 14.49 -1.72 6.47
N ASP A 115 15.10 -2.72 5.84
CA ASP A 115 16.52 -2.72 5.41
C ASP A 115 16.87 -1.52 4.52
N ASN A 116 15.92 -1.04 3.72
CA ASN A 116 16.14 0.02 2.73
C ASN A 116 15.47 1.36 3.12
N CYS A 117 14.98 1.50 4.34
CA CYS A 117 14.36 2.76 4.77
C CYS A 117 15.46 3.82 4.97
N PRO A 118 15.48 4.94 4.22
CA PRO A 118 16.58 5.90 4.29
C PRO A 118 16.66 6.68 5.62
N ASN A 119 15.64 6.56 6.47
CA ASN A 119 15.59 7.22 7.78
C ASN A 119 15.24 6.25 8.92
N ASP A 120 15.45 4.93 8.72
CA ASP A 120 15.25 3.89 9.74
C ASP A 120 13.91 3.99 10.49
N ALA A 121 12.85 4.31 9.73
CA ALA A 121 11.52 4.53 10.27
C ALA A 121 10.74 3.22 10.44
N ILE A 122 11.03 2.21 9.62
CA ILE A 122 10.23 0.97 9.56
C ILE A 122 10.78 -0.05 10.56
N THR A 123 9.89 -0.63 11.37
CA THR A 123 10.28 -1.60 12.41
C THR A 123 10.78 -2.93 11.83
N PHE A 124 11.75 -3.52 12.55
CA PHE A 124 12.27 -4.88 12.34
C PHE A 124 11.54 -5.96 13.15
N ASP A 125 10.52 -5.58 13.94
CA ASP A 125 9.74 -6.50 14.76
C ASP A 125 9.20 -7.65 13.92
N GLU A 126 9.27 -8.86 14.45
CA GLU A 126 8.80 -10.04 13.74
C GLU A 126 7.27 -9.96 13.57
N ASP A 127 6.56 -9.90 14.68
CA ASP A 127 5.10 -9.85 14.73
C ASP A 127 4.54 -8.42 14.79
N PRO A 128 3.34 -8.21 14.21
CA PRO A 128 2.56 -7.02 14.52
C PRO A 128 2.11 -7.06 15.98
N VAL A 129 2.00 -5.89 16.61
CA VAL A 129 1.54 -5.75 17.99
C VAL A 129 0.24 -4.97 18.04
N GLU A 130 -0.50 -5.10 19.12
CA GLU A 130 -1.75 -4.36 19.30
C GLU A 130 -1.48 -2.85 19.39
N TYR A 131 -2.23 -2.08 18.60
CA TYR A 131 -2.23 -0.63 18.62
C TYR A 131 -3.64 -0.12 18.35
N ASN A 132 -4.22 0.60 19.31
CA ASN A 132 -5.56 1.16 19.19
C ASN A 132 -6.64 0.11 18.82
N GLY A 133 -6.55 -1.09 19.39
CA GLY A 133 -7.53 -2.17 19.23
C GLY A 133 -7.39 -3.03 17.97
N TYR A 134 -6.29 -2.92 17.22
CA TYR A 134 -5.98 -3.81 16.10
C TYR A 134 -4.48 -4.13 16.01
N LEU A 135 -4.13 -5.23 15.36
CA LEU A 135 -2.74 -5.64 15.16
C LEU A 135 -2.10 -4.87 14.00
N ARG A 136 -0.91 -4.31 14.23
CA ARG A 136 -0.08 -3.70 13.19
C ARG A 136 1.40 -3.65 13.58
N TRP A 137 2.27 -3.55 12.58
CA TRP A 137 3.67 -3.18 12.82
C TRP A 137 3.76 -1.67 13.08
N ASN A 138 4.38 -1.28 14.20
CA ASN A 138 4.46 0.11 14.62
C ASN A 138 5.77 0.76 14.14
N SER A 139 5.74 1.32 12.93
CA SER A 139 6.83 2.13 12.39
C SER A 139 6.85 3.54 13.00
N ASP A 140 8.02 4.17 13.05
CA ASP A 140 8.21 5.56 13.48
C ASP A 140 7.78 6.53 12.35
N PHE A 141 6.51 6.91 12.37
CA PHE A 141 5.97 7.82 11.36
C PHE A 141 6.47 9.25 11.50
N LYS A 142 7.04 9.64 12.65
CA LYS A 142 7.68 10.94 12.79
C LYS A 142 8.93 10.99 11.93
N LYS A 143 9.81 10.00 12.06
CA LYS A 143 10.99 9.85 11.18
C LYS A 143 10.61 9.77 9.70
N CYS A 144 9.58 8.99 9.36
CA CYS A 144 9.11 8.91 7.98
C CYS A 144 8.64 10.29 7.46
N THR A 145 7.91 11.05 8.28
CA THR A 145 7.41 12.38 7.93
C THR A 145 8.54 13.39 7.78
N GLU A 146 9.48 13.42 8.73
CA GLU A 146 10.67 14.27 8.68
C GLU A 146 11.41 14.06 7.36
N PHE A 147 11.83 12.83 7.06
CA PHE A 147 12.52 12.54 5.79
C PHE A 147 11.68 12.95 4.58
N ARG A 148 10.39 12.60 4.53
CA ARG A 148 9.53 12.92 3.37
C ARG A 148 9.30 14.42 3.16
N THR A 149 9.44 15.23 4.19
CA THR A 149 9.15 16.68 4.13
C THR A 149 10.42 17.52 4.00
N THR A 150 11.56 17.00 4.44
CA THR A 150 12.86 17.70 4.41
C THR A 150 13.87 17.04 3.48
N ASN A 151 13.47 16.09 2.63
CA ASN A 151 14.36 15.43 1.67
C ASN A 151 14.97 16.45 0.70
N GLU A 152 16.27 16.70 0.83
CA GLU A 152 17.03 17.62 -0.03
C GLU A 152 17.48 16.98 -1.35
N GLU A 153 17.49 15.65 -1.45
CA GLU A 153 17.92 14.88 -2.63
C GLU A 153 16.78 14.67 -3.65
N GLY A 154 15.55 15.06 -3.32
CA GLY A 154 14.41 14.82 -4.19
C GLY A 154 13.08 15.37 -3.67
N SER A 155 12.00 14.65 -3.94
CA SER A 155 10.65 15.07 -3.53
C SER A 155 9.90 13.93 -2.88
N SER A 156 9.70 14.02 -1.56
CA SER A 156 9.09 12.96 -0.76
C SER A 156 9.90 11.65 -0.75
N CYS A 157 9.24 10.52 -0.48
CA CYS A 157 9.85 9.19 -0.44
C CYS A 157 8.79 8.12 -0.71
N GLY A 158 9.24 7.03 -1.33
CA GLY A 158 8.51 5.82 -1.66
C GLY A 158 9.44 4.60 -1.76
N THR A 159 10.58 4.60 -1.07
CA THR A 159 11.57 3.51 -1.14
C THR A 159 10.98 2.16 -0.73
N CYS A 160 10.15 2.13 0.33
CA CYS A 160 9.46 0.91 0.75
C CYS A 160 8.56 0.32 -0.36
N LEU A 161 7.98 1.18 -1.20
CA LEU A 161 7.19 0.81 -2.38
C LEU A 161 8.07 0.44 -3.59
N LYS A 162 9.33 0.89 -3.63
CA LYS A 162 10.28 0.45 -4.67
C LYS A 162 10.76 -0.97 -4.40
N VAL A 163 11.18 -1.25 -3.17
CA VAL A 163 11.94 -2.46 -2.81
C VAL A 163 11.07 -3.63 -2.39
N CYS A 164 9.78 -3.42 -2.11
CA CYS A 164 8.96 -4.54 -1.65
C CYS A 164 8.72 -5.56 -2.79
N PRO A 165 8.93 -6.87 -2.54
CA PRO A 165 8.83 -7.91 -3.57
C PRO A 165 7.45 -8.01 -4.24
N TRP A 166 6.41 -7.59 -3.54
CA TRP A 166 5.03 -7.57 -4.04
C TRP A 166 4.76 -6.49 -5.11
N ASN A 167 5.73 -5.63 -5.43
CA ASN A 167 5.56 -4.53 -6.38
C ASN A 167 5.82 -4.89 -7.85
N SER A 168 6.15 -6.16 -8.14
CA SER A 168 6.42 -6.59 -9.51
C SER A 168 5.19 -6.42 -10.41
N LYS A 169 5.48 -6.00 -11.64
CA LYS A 169 4.48 -5.72 -12.70
C LYS A 169 4.26 -6.89 -13.60
N GLU A 170 5.10 -7.90 -13.51
CA GLU A 170 5.00 -9.01 -14.43
C GLU A 170 3.68 -9.72 -14.16
N ASP A 171 2.74 -9.58 -15.08
CA ASP A 171 1.60 -10.48 -15.16
C ASP A 171 2.03 -11.81 -15.82
N SER A 172 3.21 -12.30 -15.44
CA SER A 172 3.77 -13.57 -15.92
C SER A 172 3.24 -14.71 -15.06
N TRP A 173 3.12 -15.89 -15.66
CA TRP A 173 2.72 -17.10 -14.91
C TRP A 173 3.73 -17.41 -13.80
N PHE A 174 5.02 -17.09 -14.02
CA PHE A 174 6.09 -17.26 -13.05
C PHE A 174 5.93 -16.33 -11.84
N HIS A 175 5.62 -15.04 -12.06
CA HIS A 175 5.35 -14.12 -10.97
C HIS A 175 4.10 -14.52 -10.17
N LYS A 176 3.03 -14.95 -10.84
CA LYS A 176 1.82 -15.49 -10.18
C LYS A 176 2.12 -16.73 -9.35
N ALA A 177 2.95 -17.64 -9.87
CA ALA A 177 3.40 -18.82 -9.14
C ALA A 177 4.27 -18.44 -7.93
N GLY A 178 5.21 -17.50 -8.10
CA GLY A 178 6.06 -17.00 -7.03
C GLY A 178 5.25 -16.36 -5.88
N VAL A 179 4.33 -15.46 -6.22
CA VAL A 179 3.36 -14.86 -5.27
C VAL A 179 2.52 -15.93 -4.57
N TRP A 180 2.00 -16.90 -5.33
CA TRP A 180 1.22 -17.98 -4.75
C TRP A 180 2.05 -18.83 -3.79
N VAL A 181 3.29 -19.18 -4.14
CA VAL A 181 4.20 -19.90 -3.24
C VAL A 181 4.50 -19.05 -2.00
N GLY A 182 4.85 -17.78 -2.16
CA GLY A 182 5.13 -16.86 -1.06
C GLY A 182 3.96 -16.68 -0.09
N SER A 183 2.71 -16.91 -0.56
CA SER A 183 1.49 -16.90 0.26
C SER A 183 1.28 -18.17 1.11
N LYS A 184 2.11 -19.21 0.98
CA LYS A 184 1.96 -20.51 1.66
C LYS A 184 2.83 -20.63 2.92
N GLY A 185 2.82 -19.59 3.74
CA GLY A 185 3.52 -19.55 5.03
C GLY A 185 4.99 -19.16 4.96
N GLU A 186 5.59 -18.98 6.14
CA GLU A 186 6.87 -18.29 6.33
C GLU A 186 8.06 -18.93 5.61
N ALA A 187 8.12 -20.27 5.53
CA ALA A 187 9.19 -20.97 4.83
C ALA A 187 9.18 -20.66 3.33
N ALA A 188 7.98 -20.64 2.72
CA ALA A 188 7.81 -20.32 1.31
C ALA A 188 8.04 -18.83 1.04
N SER A 189 7.64 -17.96 1.99
CA SER A 189 7.96 -16.53 1.95
C SER A 189 9.46 -16.25 1.99
N THR A 190 10.22 -16.98 2.82
CA THR A 190 11.69 -16.86 2.93
C THR A 190 12.37 -17.24 1.60
N PHE A 191 11.90 -18.30 0.96
CA PHE A 191 12.38 -18.69 -0.36
C PHE A 191 12.11 -17.60 -1.42
N LEU A 192 10.89 -17.06 -1.47
CA LEU A 192 10.55 -15.98 -2.40
C LEU A 192 11.40 -14.73 -2.17
N LYS A 193 11.66 -14.37 -0.90
CA LYS A 193 12.58 -13.27 -0.55
C LYS A 193 13.96 -13.49 -1.18
N SER A 194 14.53 -14.69 -1.04
CA SER A 194 15.87 -15.01 -1.54
C SER A 194 15.96 -14.94 -3.08
N ILE A 195 14.88 -15.29 -3.80
CA ILE A 195 14.83 -15.15 -5.25
C ILE A 195 14.82 -13.67 -5.65
N ASP A 196 14.07 -12.84 -4.95
CA ASP A 196 13.99 -11.40 -5.23
C ASP A 196 15.28 -10.64 -4.86
N ASP A 197 16.18 -11.24 -4.06
CA ASP A 197 17.51 -10.69 -3.74
C ASP A 197 18.61 -11.07 -4.77
N ILE A 198 18.33 -12.01 -5.69
CA ILE A 198 19.25 -12.45 -6.77
C ILE A 198 19.10 -11.55 -8.00
#